data_AF-A0A1S8XB12-F1
#
_entry.id   AF-A0A1S8XB12-F1
#
_cell.length_a   1.000
_cell.length_b   1.000
_cell.length_c   1.000
_cell.angle_alpha   90.00
_cell.angle_beta   90.00
_cell.angle_gamma   90.00
#
_symmetry.space_group_name_H-M   'P 1'
#
loop_
_entity.id
_entity.type
_entity.pdbx_description
1 polymer ?
#
loop_
_entity_poly.entity_id
_entity_poly.type
_entity_poly.pdbx_seq_one_letter_code
_entity_poly.pdbx_strand_id
1 'polypeptide(L)'
;MRTHAHDLSRAVAGYLLPRGQPPAQLLGMGNPQWPQAFYSLKSLNANFNSIDISSGDILLARCVYDSTSRTRVTQMGHTHSDEMCNLYLLYHTNSFSSVCILIKQRYDQPCKMELPTR
;
A
#
# COMPACT_ATOMS: atom_id res chain seq x y z
N MET A 1 3.95 -2.24 -8.96
CA MET A 1 2.97 -2.22 -7.85
C MET A 1 1.83 -3.17 -8.18
N ARG A 2 1.38 -3.94 -7.19
CA ARG A 2 0.16 -4.77 -7.27
C ARG A 2 -0.77 -4.37 -6.14
N THR A 3 -2.06 -4.27 -6.44
CA THR A 3 -3.10 -3.91 -5.47
C THR A 3 -4.04 -5.08 -5.28
N HIS A 4 -4.54 -5.28 -4.07
CA HIS A 4 -5.54 -6.32 -3.79
C HIS A 4 -6.52 -5.87 -2.71
N ALA A 5 -7.79 -6.15 -2.97
CA ALA A 5 -8.93 -5.95 -2.09
C ALA A 5 -10.06 -6.86 -2.59
N HIS A 6 -11.14 -6.98 -1.81
CA HIS A 6 -12.36 -7.66 -2.27
C HIS A 6 -13.27 -6.65 -2.99
N ASP A 7 -14.56 -6.99 -3.18
CA ASP A 7 -15.49 -6.34 -4.10
C ASP A 7 -15.75 -4.85 -3.87
N LEU A 8 -15.62 -4.37 -2.64
CA LEU A 8 -16.01 -3.00 -2.27
C LEU A 8 -14.96 -1.98 -2.67
N SER A 9 -13.71 -2.40 -2.84
CA SER A 9 -12.65 -1.45 -3.15
C SER A 9 -12.73 -0.96 -4.59
N ARG A 10 -12.68 0.36 -4.75
CA ARG A 10 -12.70 1.05 -6.05
C ARG A 10 -11.31 1.46 -6.51
N ALA A 11 -10.42 1.77 -5.56
CA ALA A 11 -9.06 2.17 -5.84
C ALA A 11 -8.15 1.92 -4.64
N VAL A 12 -6.90 1.58 -4.93
CA VAL A 12 -5.81 1.54 -3.96
C VAL A 12 -4.68 2.41 -4.48
N ALA A 13 -4.33 3.45 -3.71
CA ALA A 13 -3.27 4.39 -4.03
C ALA A 13 -2.09 4.23 -3.06
N GLY A 14 -0.88 4.22 -3.61
CA GLY A 14 0.36 4.28 -2.85
C GLY A 14 0.99 5.67 -2.94
N TYR A 15 1.54 6.16 -1.83
CA TYR A 15 2.26 7.41 -1.76
C TYR A 15 3.60 7.23 -1.04
N LEU A 16 4.59 8.01 -1.44
CA LEU A 16 5.82 8.23 -0.70
C LEU A 16 5.78 9.61 -0.08
N LEU A 17 5.98 9.70 1.22
CA LEU A 17 6.19 10.96 1.93
C LEU A 17 7.66 11.03 2.34
N PRO A 18 8.48 11.85 1.66
CA PRO A 18 9.89 12.00 2.00
C PRO A 18 10.09 12.50 3.43
N ARG A 19 11.17 12.06 4.08
CA ARG A 19 11.52 12.51 5.43
C ARG A 19 11.62 14.05 5.49
N GLY A 20 10.74 14.66 6.27
CA GLY A 20 10.79 16.10 6.57
C GLY A 20 10.41 17.03 5.41
N GLN A 21 9.90 16.51 4.29
CA GLN A 21 9.54 17.32 3.12
C GLN A 21 8.20 16.87 2.50
N PRO A 22 7.07 17.49 2.86
CA PRO A 22 5.87 17.44 2.03
C PRO A 22 6.08 18.22 0.72
N PRO A 23 5.41 17.87 -0.39
CA PRO A 23 4.20 17.04 -0.46
C PRO A 23 4.45 15.54 -0.66
N ALA A 24 3.45 14.71 -0.34
CA ALA A 24 3.45 13.29 -0.65
C ALA A 24 3.41 13.07 -2.17
N GLN A 25 4.26 12.18 -2.67
CA GLN A 25 4.35 11.81 -4.07
C GLN A 25 3.51 10.56 -4.35
N LEU A 26 2.64 10.61 -5.37
CA LEU A 26 1.89 9.44 -5.82
C LEU A 26 2.84 8.42 -6.45
N LEU A 27 2.89 7.22 -5.89
CA LEU A 27 3.60 6.07 -6.46
C LEU A 27 2.77 5.37 -7.53
N GLY A 28 1.45 5.42 -7.38
CA GLY A 28 0.51 4.93 -8.36
C GLY A 28 -0.86 4.68 -7.75
N MET A 29 -1.87 4.58 -8.62
CA MET A 29 -3.23 4.23 -8.26
C MET A 29 -3.71 3.07 -9.11
N GLY A 30 -4.03 1.94 -8.47
CA GLY A 30 -4.54 0.74 -9.13
C GLY A 30 -5.98 0.45 -8.76
N ASN A 31 -6.74 -0.14 -9.69
CA ASN A 31 -8.03 -0.75 -9.38
C ASN A 31 -7.80 -2.22 -8.96
N PRO A 32 -8.16 -2.63 -7.73
CA PRO A 32 -7.94 -3.99 -7.25
C PRO A 32 -8.79 -5.06 -7.96
N GLN A 33 -9.80 -4.66 -8.75
CA GLN A 33 -10.61 -5.55 -9.58
C GLN A 33 -9.94 -5.90 -10.92
N TRP A 34 -8.83 -5.24 -11.27
CA TRP A 34 -8.03 -5.63 -12.43
C TRP A 34 -7.32 -6.98 -12.22
N PRO A 35 -6.84 -7.62 -13.29
CA PRO A 35 -6.00 -8.80 -13.16
C PRO A 35 -4.90 -8.59 -12.13
N GLN A 36 -4.73 -9.55 -11.23
CA GLN A 36 -3.85 -9.42 -10.07
C GLN A 36 -2.36 -9.56 -10.45
N ALA A 37 -1.85 -8.59 -11.19
CA ALA A 37 -0.50 -8.53 -11.70
C ALA A 37 0.28 -7.33 -11.09
N PHE A 38 1.59 -7.34 -11.30
CA PHE A 38 2.43 -6.18 -11.05
C PHE A 38 2.41 -5.26 -12.26
N TYR A 39 1.95 -4.03 -12.04
CA TYR A 39 1.98 -2.96 -13.03
C TYR A 39 3.17 -2.02 -12.76
N SER A 40 3.76 -1.47 -13.82
CA SER A 40 4.78 -0.42 -13.68
C SER A 40 4.18 0.82 -13.02
N LEU A 41 5.00 1.59 -12.28
CA LEU A 41 4.51 2.80 -11.61
C LEU A 41 3.98 3.82 -12.63
N LYS A 42 4.67 3.97 -13.76
CA LYS A 42 4.26 4.85 -14.88
C LYS A 42 2.91 4.47 -15.47
N SER A 43 2.60 3.17 -15.59
CA SER A 43 1.28 2.70 -16.04
C SER A 43 0.15 3.02 -15.06
N LEU A 44 0.46 3.34 -13.81
CA LEU A 44 -0.49 3.65 -12.74
C LEU A 44 -0.52 5.15 -12.39
N ASN A 45 -0.24 6.01 -13.38
CA ASN A 45 -0.22 7.48 -13.25
C ASN A 45 0.91 8.06 -12.39
N ALA A 46 2.00 7.32 -12.17
CA ALA A 46 3.22 7.91 -11.62
C ALA A 46 4.03 8.62 -12.71
N ASN A 47 4.77 9.65 -12.32
CA ASN A 47 5.65 10.40 -13.23
C ASN A 47 7.02 9.71 -13.47
N PHE A 48 7.22 8.50 -12.94
CA PHE A 48 8.51 7.79 -12.93
C PHE A 48 8.31 6.28 -13.05
N ASN A 49 9.34 5.57 -13.51
CA ASN A 49 9.34 4.10 -13.60
C ASN A 49 9.85 3.43 -12.31
N SER A 50 10.72 4.11 -11.57
CA SER A 50 11.31 3.68 -10.31
C SER A 50 11.52 4.88 -9.40
N ILE A 51 11.60 4.64 -8.10
CA ILE A 51 11.86 5.66 -7.09
C ILE A 51 12.76 5.09 -6.00
N ASP A 52 13.67 5.91 -5.52
CA ASP A 52 14.54 5.56 -4.40
C ASP A 52 13.84 5.91 -3.09
N ILE A 53 13.82 4.95 -2.17
CA ILE A 53 13.23 5.12 -0.84
C ILE A 53 14.38 5.09 0.16
N SER A 54 14.48 6.16 0.94
CA SER A 54 15.54 6.36 1.93
C SER A 54 15.04 6.09 3.35
N SER A 55 15.97 5.90 4.27
CA SER A 55 15.64 5.67 5.68
C SER A 55 14.83 6.83 6.25
N GLY A 56 13.67 6.51 6.84
CA GLY A 56 12.75 7.47 7.45
C GLY A 56 11.79 8.16 6.50
N ASP A 57 11.80 7.80 5.21
CA ASP A 57 10.65 8.06 4.36
C ASP A 57 9.45 7.22 4.83
N ILE A 58 8.24 7.73 4.56
CA ILE A 58 7.00 7.08 4.96
C ILE A 58 6.26 6.63 3.71
N LEU A 59 6.02 5.33 3.61
CA LEU A 59 5.10 4.78 2.61
C LEU A 59 3.68 4.80 3.16
N LEU A 60 2.77 5.40 2.40
CA LEU A 60 1.35 5.48 2.74
C LEU A 60 0.55 4.71 1.70
N ALA A 61 -0.42 3.92 2.16
CA ALA A 61 -1.42 3.29 1.32
C ALA A 61 -2.79 3.86 1.67
N ARG A 62 -3.62 4.14 0.66
CA ARG A 62 -5.00 4.55 0.82
C ARG A 62 -5.88 3.64 -0.04
N CYS A 63 -6.80 2.94 0.61
CA CYS A 63 -7.86 2.19 -0.08
C CYS A 63 -9.16 2.99 -0.03
N VAL A 64 -9.84 3.08 -1.16
CA VAL A 64 -11.15 3.73 -1.31
C VAL A 64 -12.18 2.63 -1.49
N TYR A 65 -13.21 2.62 -0.66
CA TYR A 65 -14.27 1.62 -0.67
C TYR A 65 -15.62 2.26 -0.97
N ASP A 66 -16.48 1.50 -1.63
CA ASP A 66 -17.87 1.82 -1.87
C ASP A 66 -18.73 0.72 -1.26
N SER A 67 -19.33 1.04 -0.11
CA SER A 67 -20.19 0.12 0.65
C SER A 67 -21.68 0.41 0.45
N THR A 68 -22.07 1.17 -0.57
CA THR A 68 -23.48 1.57 -0.79
C THR A 68 -24.43 0.39 -1.00
N SER A 69 -23.91 -0.73 -1.50
CA SER A 69 -24.66 -1.99 -1.70
C SER A 69 -24.69 -2.92 -0.49
N ARG A 70 -23.98 -2.60 0.60
CA ARG A 70 -23.88 -3.46 1.79
C ARG A 70 -24.88 -3.03 2.86
N THR A 71 -25.64 -3.99 3.38
CA THR A 71 -26.61 -3.78 4.48
C THR A 71 -26.00 -3.96 5.87
N ARG A 72 -24.77 -4.48 5.95
CA ARG A 72 -24.03 -4.73 7.20
C ARG A 72 -22.62 -4.12 7.10
N VAL A 73 -22.10 -3.70 8.26
CA VAL A 73 -20.69 -3.30 8.41
C VAL A 73 -19.77 -4.42 7.93
N THR A 74 -18.90 -4.08 6.99
CA THR A 74 -17.85 -4.97 6.48
C THR A 74 -16.54 -4.66 7.21
N GLN A 75 -15.90 -5.69 7.77
CA GLN A 75 -14.65 -5.56 8.54
C GLN A 75 -13.46 -6.00 7.68
N MET A 76 -12.24 -5.74 8.14
CA MET A 76 -11.04 -6.29 7.51
C MET A 76 -10.91 -7.78 7.83
N GLY A 77 -10.65 -8.62 6.83
CA GLY A 77 -10.59 -10.07 7.02
C GLY A 77 -10.27 -10.85 5.75
N HIS A 78 -10.20 -12.18 5.89
CA HIS A 78 -9.76 -13.09 4.83
C HIS A 78 -10.89 -13.64 3.96
N THR A 79 -12.14 -13.44 4.37
CA THR A 79 -13.30 -13.97 3.66
C THR A 79 -13.84 -12.96 2.68
N HIS A 80 -14.58 -13.42 1.67
CA HIS A 80 -15.25 -12.56 0.70
C HIS A 80 -16.34 -11.66 1.32
N SER A 81 -16.83 -12.01 2.51
CA SER A 81 -17.72 -11.14 3.29
C SER A 81 -16.98 -9.99 3.98
N ASP A 82 -15.67 -10.12 4.17
CA ASP A 82 -14.77 -9.10 4.71
C ASP A 82 -14.13 -8.29 3.59
N GLU A 83 -13.30 -7.31 3.93
CA GLU A 83 -12.48 -6.54 3.00
C GLU A 83 -10.99 -6.67 3.27
N MET A 84 -10.19 -6.32 2.26
CA MET A 84 -8.75 -6.22 2.37
C MET A 84 -8.24 -4.89 1.81
N CYS A 85 -7.07 -4.47 2.29
CA CYS A 85 -6.35 -3.31 1.79
C CYS A 85 -4.87 -3.66 1.60
N ASN A 86 -4.54 -4.32 0.49
CA ASN A 86 -3.20 -4.82 0.25
C ASN A 86 -2.52 -4.03 -0.88
N LEU A 87 -1.36 -3.46 -0.55
CA LEU A 87 -0.48 -2.78 -1.49
C LEU A 87 0.86 -3.51 -1.51
N TYR A 88 1.18 -4.13 -2.64
CA TYR A 88 2.44 -4.82 -2.86
C TYR A 88 3.38 -3.96 -3.71
N LEU A 89 4.53 -3.63 -3.14
CA LEU A 89 5.62 -2.93 -3.80
C LEU A 89 6.73 -3.92 -4.13
N LEU A 90 7.09 -3.99 -5.41
CA LEU A 90 8.28 -4.70 -5.84
C LEU A 90 9.46 -3.74 -5.74
N TYR A 91 10.51 -4.14 -5.03
CA TYR A 91 11.72 -3.33 -4.84
C TYR A 91 12.96 -4.19 -5.05
N HIS A 92 14.09 -3.52 -5.24
CA HIS A 92 15.41 -4.14 -5.25
C HIS A 92 16.31 -3.37 -4.29
N THR A 93 17.38 -3.99 -3.84
CA THR A 93 18.37 -3.37 -2.94
C THR A 93 19.75 -3.90 -3.28
N ASN A 94 20.79 -3.20 -2.81
CA ASN A 94 22.16 -3.68 -2.95
C ASN A 94 22.40 -4.86 -2.01
N SER A 95 23.27 -5.80 -2.40
CA SER A 95 23.50 -7.08 -1.71
C SER A 95 23.94 -6.94 -0.24
N PHE A 96 24.45 -5.77 0.16
CA PHE A 96 24.92 -5.49 1.53
C PHE A 96 23.94 -4.67 2.37
N SER A 97 22.80 -4.27 1.79
CA SER A 97 21.81 -3.42 2.44
C SER A 97 20.75 -4.27 3.14
N SER A 98 20.58 -4.09 4.45
CA SER A 98 19.44 -4.64 5.19
C SER A 98 18.27 -3.64 5.15
N VAL A 99 17.10 -4.08 4.70
CA VAL A 99 15.90 -3.25 4.60
C VAL A 99 14.95 -3.59 5.76
N CYS A 100 14.59 -2.60 6.56
CA CYS A 100 13.56 -2.72 7.59
C CYS A 100 12.37 -1.82 7.24
N ILE A 101 11.20 -2.42 7.02
CA ILE A 101 9.95 -1.70 6.73
C ILE A 101 9.03 -1.83 7.94
N LEU A 102 8.70 -0.70 8.56
CA LEU A 102 7.76 -0.64 9.67
C LEU A 102 6.36 -0.31 9.13
N ILE A 103 5.42 -1.23 9.29
CA ILE A 103 4.04 -1.07 8.82
C ILE A 103 3.19 -0.49 9.94
N LYS A 104 2.68 0.73 9.77
CA LYS A 104 1.58 1.29 10.59
C LYS A 104 0.25 1.14 9.85
N GLN A 105 -0.62 0.27 10.35
CA GLN A 105 -1.97 0.06 9.81
C GLN A 105 -2.94 1.22 10.12
N ARG A 106 -2.63 2.06 11.12
CA ARG A 106 -3.38 3.27 11.45
C ARG A 106 -2.41 4.38 11.85
N TYR A 107 -2.63 5.58 11.33
CA TYR A 107 -1.84 6.77 11.65
C TYR A 107 -1.81 7.05 13.16
N ASP A 108 -2.97 6.84 13.82
CA ASP A 108 -3.20 7.09 15.24
C ASP A 108 -2.82 5.92 16.17
N GLN A 109 -2.25 4.83 15.64
CA GLN A 109 -1.82 3.70 16.47
C GLN A 109 -0.30 3.63 16.61
N PRO A 110 0.21 3.30 17.81
CA PRO A 110 1.64 3.14 18.03
C PRO A 110 2.18 1.96 17.21
N CYS A 111 3.36 2.13 16.61
CA CYS A 111 4.08 1.02 15.96
C CYS A 111 4.34 -0.06 17.01
N LYS A 112 3.87 -1.28 16.78
CA LYS A 112 4.41 -2.47 17.47
C LYS A 112 5.47 -3.06 16.55
N MET A 113 6.74 -2.97 16.96
CA MET A 113 7.81 -3.77 16.35
C MET A 113 7.72 -5.17 16.95
N GLU A 114 7.18 -6.13 16.20
CA GLU A 114 7.40 -7.54 16.49
C GLU A 114 8.63 -7.96 15.70
N LEU A 115 9.75 -8.10 16.39
CA LEU A 115 10.95 -8.73 15.84
C LEU A 115 10.61 -10.20 15.54
N PRO A 116 11.03 -10.75 14.39
CA PRO A 116 10.89 -12.18 14.15
C PRO A 116 11.72 -12.91 15.21
N THR A 117 11.04 -13.57 16.14
CA THR A 117 11.67 -14.51 17.07
C THR A 117 12.21 -15.68 16.26
N ARG A 118 13.50 -15.94 16.45
CA ARG A 118 14.23 -17.07 15.85
C ARG A 118 13.61 -18.42 16.24
#